data_AF-A0A7X8VNM0-F1
#
_entry.id   AF-A0A7X8VNM0-F1
#
_cell.length_a   1.000
_cell.length_b   1.000
_cell.length_c   1.000
_cell.angle_alpha   90.00
_cell.angle_beta   90.00
_cell.angle_gamma   90.00
#
_symmetry.space_group_name_H-M   'P 1'
#
loop_
_entity.id
_entity.type
_entity.pdbx_description
1 polymer ?
#
loop_
_entity_poly.entity_id
_entity_poly.type
_entity_poly.pdbx_seq_one_letter_code
_entity_poly.pdbx_strand_id
1 'polypeptide(L)' 'LPKMLKSADLIICFTATQLAELERSYPSARGKSRLLMSLVNSEAGVFDPGRGDLQKFRQCAEMMRPALMKLAESLA' A
#
# COMPACT_ATOMS: atom_id res chain seq x y z
N LEU A 1 16.87 2.05 0.97
CA LEU A 1 15.78 1.36 1.70
C LEU A 1 15.88 1.47 3.23
N PRO A 2 16.92 1.00 3.92
CA PRO A 2 16.91 0.90 5.39
C PRO A 2 16.74 2.25 6.11
N LYS A 3 17.33 3.33 5.58
CA LYS A 3 17.15 4.69 6.10
C LYS A 3 15.70 5.17 5.99
N MET A 4 15.06 4.94 4.83
CA MET A 4 13.66 5.30 4.60
C MET A 4 12.72 4.50 5.52
N LEU A 5 13.01 3.22 5.72
CA LEU A 5 12.23 2.38 6.63
C LEU A 5 12.35 2.84 8.08
N LYS A 6 13.51 3.35 8.51
CA LYS A 6 13.67 3.88 9.86
C LYS A 6 12.91 5.19 10.06
N SER A 7 12.97 6.10 9.09
CA SER A 7 12.35 7.43 9.19
C SER A 7 10.84 7.45 8.93
N ALA A 8 10.28 6.42 8.28
CA ALA A 8 8.85 6.37 8.00
C ALA A 8 8.05 6.02 9.26
N ASP A 9 7.00 6.79 9.55
CA ASP A 9 6.02 6.48 10.58
C ASP A 9 4.97 5.46 10.11
N LEU A 10 4.70 5.45 8.81
CA LEU A 10 3.76 4.55 8.15
C LEU A 10 4.31 4.09 6.80
N ILE A 11 4.18 2.81 6.50
CA ILE A 11 4.57 2.21 5.22
C ILE A 11 3.34 1.53 4.60
N ILE A 12 2.98 1.96 3.40
CA ILE A 12 1.83 1.42 2.67
C ILE A 12 2.33 0.48 1.57
N CYS A 13 1.84 -0.75 1.59
CA CYS A 13 2.05 -1.75 0.55
C CYS A 13 0.79 -1.91 -0.32
N PHE A 14 0.98 -2.22 -1.60
CA PHE A 14 -0.14 -2.44 -2.51
C PHE A 14 -0.63 -3.88 -2.51
N THR A 15 0.24 -4.86 -2.23
CA THR A 15 -0.13 -6.27 -2.20
C THR A 15 0.33 -6.98 -0.93
N ALA A 16 -0.35 -8.07 -0.58
CA ALA A 16 0.01 -8.92 0.56
C ALA A 16 1.42 -9.52 0.41
N THR A 17 1.81 -9.85 -0.82
CA THR A 17 3.16 -10.35 -1.11
C THR A 17 4.22 -9.30 -0.79
N GLN A 18 4.02 -8.04 -1.19
CA GLN A 18 4.94 -6.95 -0.86
C GLN A 18 5.05 -6.74 0.66
N LEU A 19 3.91 -6.76 1.36
CA LEU A 19 3.88 -6.63 2.82
C LEU A 19 4.66 -7.76 3.50
N ALA A 20 4.39 -9.01 3.13
CA ALA A 20 5.06 -10.18 3.68
C ALA A 20 6.57 -10.16 3.38
N GLU A 21 6.97 -9.82 2.16
CA GLU A 21 8.37 -9.71 1.78
C GLU A 21 9.09 -8.58 2.54
N LEU A 22 8.44 -7.44 2.71
CA LEU A 22 8.97 -6.30 3.47
C LEU A 22 9.21 -6.70 4.94
N GLU A 23 8.23 -7.29 5.60
CA GLU A 23 8.31 -7.67 7.03
C GLU A 23 9.24 -8.85 7.29
N ARG A 24 9.44 -9.72 6.29
CA ARG A 24 10.44 -10.78 6.31
C ARG A 24 11.85 -10.22 6.19
N SER A 25 12.06 -9.30 5.25
CA SER A 25 13.38 -8.74 4.94
C SER A 25 13.81 -7.67 5.94
N TYR A 26 12.84 -6.97 6.55
CA TYR A 26 13.06 -5.86 7.46
C TYR A 26 12.11 -5.96 8.66
N PRO A 27 12.51 -6.66 9.74
CA PRO A 27 11.68 -6.78 10.94
C PRO A 27 11.27 -5.44 11.56
N SER A 28 12.08 -4.38 11.37
CA SER A 28 11.76 -3.02 11.84
C SER A 28 10.59 -2.35 11.10
N ALA A 29 10.11 -2.93 10.00
CA ALA A 29 8.90 -2.46 9.32
C ALA A 29 7.63 -3.01 9.99
N ARG A 30 7.72 -4.13 10.72
CA ARG A 30 6.58 -4.74 11.41
C ARG A 30 5.93 -3.74 12.36
N GLY A 31 4.60 -3.69 12.34
CA GLY A 31 3.81 -2.77 13.17
C GLY A 31 3.60 -1.38 12.56
N LYS A 32 4.38 -0.99 11.54
CA LYS A 32 4.14 0.25 10.78
C LYS A 32 3.92 0.03 9.28
N SER A 33 4.01 -1.21 8.81
CA SER A 33 3.59 -1.60 7.46
C SER A 33 2.17 -2.13 7.43
N ARG A 34 1.40 -1.79 6.39
CA ARG A 34 0.09 -2.39 6.11
C ARG A 34 -0.32 -2.26 4.64
N LEU A 35 -1.38 -2.96 4.25
CA LEU A 35 -1.98 -2.81 2.94
C LEU A 35 -2.73 -1.48 2.80
N LEU A 36 -2.67 -0.87 1.62
CA LEU A 36 -3.46 0.32 1.32
C LEU A 36 -4.95 0.06 1.57
N MET A 37 -5.47 -1.04 1.04
CA MET A 37 -6.90 -1.34 1.08
C MET A 37 -7.42 -1.67 2.50
N SER A 38 -6.53 -1.97 3.45
CA SER A 38 -6.94 -2.19 4.85
C SER A 38 -7.48 -0.91 5.49
N LEU A 39 -7.19 0.27 4.93
CA LEU A 39 -7.77 1.54 5.36
C LEU A 39 -9.28 1.61 5.14
N VAL A 40 -9.80 0.81 4.22
CA VAL A 40 -11.24 0.67 3.93
C VAL A 40 -11.75 -0.74 4.26
N ASN A 41 -11.13 -1.39 5.26
CA ASN A 41 -11.48 -2.73 5.74
C ASN A 41 -11.46 -3.82 4.67
N SER A 42 -10.55 -3.72 3.69
CA SER A 42 -10.38 -4.71 2.63
C SER A 42 -8.97 -5.29 2.66
N GLU A 43 -8.87 -6.61 2.56
CA GLU A 43 -7.61 -7.35 2.44
C GLU A 43 -7.17 -7.53 0.97
N ALA A 44 -7.90 -6.92 0.03
CA ALA A 44 -7.58 -7.01 -1.39
C ALA A 44 -6.27 -6.29 -1.72
N GLY A 45 -5.39 -6.94 -2.47
CA GLY A 45 -4.23 -6.28 -3.08
C GLY A 45 -4.67 -5.40 -4.26
N VAL A 46 -3.99 -4.26 -4.44
CA VAL A 46 -4.09 -3.45 -5.66
C VAL A 46 -3.38 -4.19 -6.78
N PHE A 47 -4.06 -4.39 -7.90
CA PHE A 47 -3.44 -5.04 -9.06
C PHE A 47 -2.42 -4.12 -9.73
N ASP A 48 -1.41 -4.71 -10.36
CA ASP A 48 -0.39 -3.99 -11.13
C ASP A 48 -0.90 -3.69 -12.57
N PRO A 49 -1.07 -2.42 -12.95
CA PRO A 49 -1.51 -2.05 -14.29
C PRO A 49 -0.37 -2.09 -15.33
N GLY A 50 0.88 -2.36 -14.96
CA GLY A 50 2.07 -2.20 -15.83
C GLY A 50 2.10 -3.04 -17.11
N ARG A 51 1.27 -4.08 -17.22
CA ARG A 51 1.08 -4.88 -18.45
C ARG A 51 -0.21 -4.52 -19.21
N GLY A 52 -0.87 -3.42 -18.84
CA GLY A 52 -2.16 -2.99 -19.34
C GLY A 52 -2.12 -1.78 -20.27
N ASP A 53 -3.29 -1.44 -20.78
CA ASP A 53 -3.54 -0.18 -21.48
C ASP A 53 -3.99 0.91 -20.48
N LEU A 54 -4.26 2.10 -21.00
CA LEU A 54 -4.72 3.24 -20.20
C LEU A 54 -5.97 2.92 -19.35
N GLN A 55 -6.85 2.03 -19.81
CA GLN A 55 -8.03 1.62 -19.04
C GLN A 55 -7.63 0.89 -17.76
N LYS A 56 -6.64 -0.03 -17.81
CA LYS A 56 -6.14 -0.68 -16.58
C LYS A 56 -5.52 0.31 -15.60
N PHE A 57 -4.79 1.31 -16.08
CA PHE A 57 -4.27 2.37 -15.20
C PHE A 57 -5.40 3.16 -14.54
N ARG A 58 -6.45 3.52 -15.29
CA ARG A 58 -7.63 4.20 -14.72
C ARG A 58 -8.34 3.33 -13.68
N GLN A 59 -8.55 2.05 -13.97
CA GLN A 59 -9.16 1.10 -13.03
C GLN A 59 -8.33 0.96 -11.75
N CYS A 60 -7.01 0.88 -11.86
CA CYS A 60 -6.10 0.83 -10.72
C CYS A 60 -6.22 2.10 -9.87
N ALA A 61 -6.25 3.28 -10.51
CA ALA A 61 -6.44 4.55 -9.82
C ALA A 61 -7.79 4.63 -9.09
N GLU A 62 -8.90 4.24 -9.73
CA GLU A 62 -10.23 4.24 -9.11
C GLU A 62 -10.33 3.24 -7.96
N MET A 63 -9.70 2.06 -8.08
CA MET A 63 -9.62 1.08 -7.00
C MET A 63 -8.93 1.63 -5.75
N MET A 64 -7.84 2.38 -5.92
CA MET A 64 -7.07 2.95 -4.81
C MET A 64 -7.74 4.18 -4.19
N ARG A 65 -8.51 4.94 -4.98
CA ARG A 65 -9.09 6.24 -4.59
C ARG A 65 -9.76 6.24 -3.19
N PRO A 66 -10.67 5.33 -2.83
CA PRO A 66 -11.32 5.36 -1.52
C PRO A 66 -10.31 5.20 -0.36
N ALA A 67 -9.33 4.31 -0.52
CA ALA A 67 -8.30 4.11 0.51
C ALA A 67 -7.34 5.30 0.62
N LEU A 68 -6.98 5.94 -0.50
CA LEU A 68 -6.17 7.15 -0.51
C LEU A 68 -6.90 8.35 0.12
N MET A 69 -8.20 8.49 -0.14
CA MET A 69 -9.02 9.51 0.54
C MET A 69 -9.07 9.26 2.04
N LYS A 70 -9.28 8.00 2.45
CA LYS A 70 -9.30 7.65 3.87
C LYS A 70 -7.96 7.90 4.56
N LEU A 71 -6.86 7.64 3.86
CA LEU A 71 -5.52 7.95 4.33
C LEU A 71 -5.37 9.45 4.56
N ALA A 72 -5.77 10.29 3.60
CA ALA A 72 -5.68 11.74 3.71
C ALA A 72 -6.48 12.28 4.90
N GLU A 73 -7.70 11.77 5.13
CA GLU A 73 -8.51 12.14 6.31
C GLU A 73 -7.82 11.79 7.63
N SER A 74 -7.08 10.68 7.70
CA SER A 74 -6.42 10.22 8.92
C SER A 74 -5.12 10.94 9.25
N LEU A 75 -4.56 11.68 8.28
CA LEU A 75 -3.29 12.40 8.41
C LEU A 75 -3.49 13.93 8.59
N ALA A 76 -4.71 14.42 8.41
CA ALA A 76 -5.09 15.81 8.62
C ALA A 76 -5.37 16.11 10.10
#